data_AF-A0A2W6D8C3-F1
#
_entry.id   AF-A0A2W6D8C3-F1
#
_cell.length_a   1.000
_cell.length_b   1.000
_cell.length_c   1.000
_cell.angle_alpha   90.00
_cell.angle_beta   90.00
_cell.angle_gamma   90.00
#
_symmetry.space_group_name_H-M   'P 1'
#
loop_
_entity.id
_entity.type
_entity.pdbx_description
1 polymer ?
#
loop_
_entity_poly.entity_id
_entity_poly.type
_entity_poly.pdbx_seq_one_letter_code
_entity_poly.pdbx_strand_id
1 'polypeptide(L)'
;MIAVSSPPVNRFDGLRRLEPGAALLPLRVFLGATFVYAGIQKLSDPGFLHKGAPSYLGTQLHGFANGTPGGFILKTFAIPHVTLAGVGIAFAEIAIGLLVLIGLFTRGAAAAGLLINLLFLITASWKTYPYFLGSDVVFVFAWLPIALTGASGQPALEHTLARRARRPRPDAQAAAGALVGATPAAATRRELLVRASALTGVATLVLGGFSALAKGRYRARTSSLDATAKPPPTSTAAAPATVKQPPLPSGAVRLGPASRLRADQGATYRDPANGDPDLVIRHRNGTLTATSAVCTHAGCTVGYEGGQIVCPCHGATYDPQTGEATGGPAQGPLAKRGVLEQGGSIYAIPS
;
A
#
# COMPACT_ATOMS: atom_id res chain seq x y z
N MET A 1 -49.21 26.10 -56.05
CA MET A 1 -48.67 26.01 -54.67
C MET A 1 -48.03 24.65 -54.52
N ILE A 2 -46.70 24.57 -54.57
CA ILE A 2 -45.95 23.32 -54.36
C ILE A 2 -45.52 23.34 -52.89
N ALA A 3 -46.10 22.45 -52.08
CA ALA A 3 -45.72 22.28 -50.69
C ALA A 3 -44.34 21.63 -50.64
N VAL A 4 -43.33 22.39 -50.20
CA VAL A 4 -41.99 21.88 -49.90
C VAL A 4 -42.07 21.17 -48.55
N SER A 5 -42.10 19.85 -48.57
CA SER A 5 -42.03 18.99 -47.39
C SER A 5 -40.70 19.24 -46.65
N SER A 6 -40.76 19.66 -45.39
CA SER A 6 -39.57 19.80 -44.55
C SER A 6 -38.91 18.42 -44.34
N PRO A 7 -37.57 18.32 -44.35
CA PRO A 7 -36.89 17.06 -44.08
C PRO A 7 -37.18 16.59 -42.64
N PRO A 8 -37.20 15.28 -42.37
CA PRO A 8 -37.44 14.75 -41.04
C PRO A 8 -36.32 15.18 -40.09
N VAL A 9 -36.70 15.85 -39.01
CA VAL A 9 -35.79 16.18 -37.89
C VAL A 9 -35.34 14.86 -37.28
N ASN A 10 -34.05 14.55 -37.46
CA ASN A 10 -33.46 13.30 -37.01
C ASN A 10 -33.46 13.29 -35.47
N ARG A 11 -34.31 12.46 -34.85
CA ARG A 11 -34.56 12.42 -33.39
C ARG A 11 -33.34 11.95 -32.56
N PHE A 12 -32.17 11.81 -33.19
CA PHE A 12 -30.88 11.45 -32.58
C PHE A 12 -29.95 12.63 -32.27
N ASP A 13 -30.34 13.88 -32.58
CA ASP A 13 -29.55 15.08 -32.23
C ASP A 13 -29.52 15.39 -30.71
N GLY A 14 -30.19 14.59 -29.88
CA GLY A 14 -30.24 14.74 -28.42
C GLY A 14 -28.99 14.25 -27.67
N LEU A 15 -28.10 13.49 -28.32
CA LEU A 15 -26.78 13.20 -27.78
C LEU A 15 -25.89 14.41 -28.06
N ARG A 16 -25.94 15.41 -27.16
CA ARG A 16 -24.93 16.48 -27.11
C ARG A 16 -23.57 15.78 -27.25
N ARG A 17 -22.83 16.08 -28.32
CA ARG A 17 -21.48 15.54 -28.52
C ARG A 17 -20.70 15.88 -27.26
N LEU A 18 -20.42 14.87 -26.43
CA LEU A 18 -19.56 15.04 -25.26
C LEU A 18 -18.24 15.59 -25.81
N GLU A 19 -17.79 16.73 -25.30
CA GLU A 19 -16.44 17.17 -25.63
C GLU A 19 -15.47 16.03 -25.26
N PRO A 20 -14.51 15.67 -26.12
CA PRO A 20 -13.61 14.55 -25.86
C PRO A 20 -12.94 14.62 -24.48
N GLY A 21 -12.69 15.84 -23.97
CA GLY A 21 -12.16 16.07 -22.62
C GLY A 21 -13.13 15.72 -21.50
N ALA A 22 -14.44 15.92 -21.68
CA ALA A 22 -15.47 15.59 -20.70
C ALA A 22 -15.61 14.07 -20.49
N ALA A 23 -15.29 13.28 -21.52
CA ALA A 23 -15.29 11.81 -21.43
C ALA A 23 -14.26 11.27 -20.42
N LEU A 24 -13.22 12.04 -20.08
CA LEU A 24 -12.20 11.68 -19.09
C LEU A 24 -12.59 12.06 -17.65
N LEU A 25 -13.69 12.79 -17.44
CA LEU A 25 -14.12 13.21 -16.10
C LEU A 25 -14.39 12.02 -15.16
N PRO A 26 -15.10 10.94 -15.57
CA PRO A 26 -15.30 9.78 -14.71
C PRO A 26 -13.98 9.13 -14.28
N LEU A 27 -13.02 9.03 -15.21
CA LEU A 27 -11.68 8.51 -14.92
C LEU A 27 -10.95 9.39 -13.91
N ARG A 28 -11.01 10.73 -14.08
CA ARG A 28 -10.42 11.68 -13.14
C ARG A 28 -11.01 11.54 -11.73
N VAL A 29 -12.33 11.42 -11.64
CA VAL A 29 -13.03 11.24 -10.35
C VAL A 29 -12.64 9.92 -9.71
N PHE A 30 -12.63 8.82 -10.47
CA PHE A 30 -12.23 7.51 -9.97
C PHE A 30 -10.80 7.51 -9.43
N LEU A 31 -9.84 8.03 -10.19
CA LEU A 31 -8.44 8.09 -9.79
C LEU A 31 -8.25 8.95 -8.53
N GLY A 32 -8.86 10.14 -8.52
CA GLY A 32 -8.75 11.05 -7.40
C GLY A 32 -9.37 10.49 -6.12
N ALA A 33 -10.57 9.91 -6.20
CA ALA A 33 -11.24 9.29 -5.06
C ALA A 33 -10.47 8.06 -4.53
N THR A 34 -9.95 7.22 -5.44
CA THR A 34 -9.17 6.03 -5.07
C THR A 34 -7.89 6.41 -4.33
N PHE A 35 -7.19 7.45 -4.78
CA PHE A 35 -5.99 7.95 -4.11
C PHE A 35 -6.28 8.53 -2.72
N VAL A 36 -7.35 9.32 -2.57
CA VAL A 36 -7.78 9.81 -1.24
C VAL A 36 -8.11 8.64 -0.31
N TYR A 37 -8.91 7.68 -0.79
CA TYR A 37 -9.27 6.50 -0.03
C TYR A 37 -8.04 5.68 0.39
N ALA A 38 -7.11 5.42 -0.54
CA ALA A 38 -5.91 4.63 -0.27
C ALA A 38 -5.02 5.27 0.82
N GLY A 39 -4.84 6.59 0.78
CA GLY A 39 -4.06 7.27 1.80
C GLY A 39 -4.76 7.29 3.17
N ILE A 40 -6.09 7.51 3.21
CA ILE A 40 -6.87 7.43 4.46
C ILE A 40 -6.79 6.02 5.05
N GLN A 41 -6.92 4.98 4.22
CA GLN A 41 -6.87 3.59 4.65
C GLN A 41 -5.53 3.27 5.33
N LYS A 42 -4.40 3.72 4.75
CA LYS A 42 -3.06 3.56 5.33
C LYS A 42 -2.94 4.21 6.71
N LEU A 43 -3.47 5.42 6.88
CA LEU A 43 -3.40 6.15 8.14
C LEU A 43 -4.40 5.65 9.19
N SER A 44 -5.49 5.03 8.75
CA SER A 44 -6.54 4.50 9.64
C SER A 44 -6.24 3.11 10.17
N ASP A 45 -5.34 2.36 9.53
CA ASP A 45 -4.91 1.05 10.01
C ASP A 45 -3.95 1.19 11.21
N PRO A 46 -4.36 0.75 12.42
CA PRO A 46 -3.52 0.86 13.61
C PRO A 46 -2.27 -0.01 13.54
N GLY A 47 -2.20 -1.02 12.67
CA GLY A 47 -1.03 -1.88 12.50
C GLY A 47 -0.01 -1.35 11.48
N PHE A 48 -0.40 -0.42 10.59
CA PHE A 48 0.38 -0.03 9.42
C PHE A 48 1.82 0.41 9.73
N LEU A 49 2.02 1.13 10.83
CA LEU A 49 3.35 1.63 11.25
C LEU A 49 3.93 0.93 12.49
N HIS A 50 3.27 -0.11 13.00
CA HIS A 50 3.69 -0.78 14.24
C HIS A 50 4.40 -2.10 13.95
N LYS A 51 5.71 -2.15 14.25
CA LYS A 51 6.52 -3.38 14.15
C LYS A 51 5.85 -4.52 14.91
N GLY A 52 5.63 -5.64 14.23
CA GLY A 52 4.98 -6.84 14.80
C GLY A 52 3.46 -6.89 14.64
N ALA A 53 2.82 -5.84 14.11
CA ALA A 53 1.43 -5.94 13.66
C ALA A 53 1.35 -6.71 12.32
N PRO A 54 0.27 -7.48 12.07
CA PRO A 54 0.12 -8.26 10.84
C PRO A 54 0.14 -7.43 9.55
N SER A 55 -0.34 -6.19 9.63
CA SER A 55 -0.39 -5.24 8.52
C SER A 55 0.82 -4.30 8.45
N TYR A 56 1.85 -4.53 9.27
CA TYR A 56 3.02 -3.65 9.34
C TYR A 56 3.68 -3.44 7.97
N LEU A 57 3.80 -2.19 7.55
CA LEU A 57 4.37 -1.79 6.27
C LEU A 57 5.80 -2.29 6.08
N GLY A 58 6.62 -2.29 7.14
CA GLY A 58 8.02 -2.68 7.00
C GLY A 58 8.18 -4.13 6.53
N THR A 59 7.35 -5.05 7.03
CA THR A 59 7.34 -6.44 6.56
C THR A 59 6.97 -6.52 5.08
N GLN A 60 5.96 -5.75 4.66
CA GLN A 60 5.57 -5.68 3.24
C GLN A 60 6.70 -5.13 2.36
N LEU A 61 7.36 -4.05 2.78
CA LEU A 61 8.48 -3.45 2.04
C LEU A 61 9.65 -4.43 1.89
N HIS A 62 9.99 -5.20 2.93
CA HIS A 62 11.00 -6.25 2.83
C HIS A 62 10.60 -7.35 1.83
N GLY A 63 9.33 -7.77 1.84
CA GLY A 63 8.79 -8.74 0.88
C GLY A 63 8.83 -8.23 -0.56
N PHE A 64 8.48 -6.97 -0.79
CA PHE A 64 8.53 -6.29 -2.09
C PHE A 64 9.97 -6.06 -2.57
N ALA A 65 10.92 -5.84 -1.67
CA ALA A 65 12.30 -5.55 -2.05
C ALA A 65 13.05 -6.75 -2.67
N ASN A 66 12.50 -7.96 -2.56
CA ASN A 66 13.12 -9.19 -3.03
C ASN A 66 12.44 -9.70 -4.31
N GLY A 67 13.21 -9.74 -5.41
CA GLY A 67 12.77 -10.28 -6.70
C GLY A 67 12.02 -9.27 -7.58
N THR A 68 12.09 -7.98 -7.29
CA THR A 68 11.44 -6.91 -8.07
C THR A 68 12.49 -5.97 -8.67
N PRO A 69 12.27 -5.41 -9.89
CA PRO A 69 13.24 -4.52 -10.53
C PRO A 69 13.59 -3.28 -9.69
N GLY A 70 12.61 -2.73 -8.98
CA GLY A 70 12.77 -1.57 -8.11
C GLY A 70 13.20 -1.91 -6.67
N GLY A 71 13.54 -3.17 -6.37
CA GLY A 71 13.83 -3.59 -4.99
C GLY A 71 14.97 -2.80 -4.32
N PHE A 72 15.94 -2.32 -5.10
CA PHE A 72 17.02 -1.46 -4.59
C PHE A 72 16.50 -0.11 -4.05
N ILE A 73 15.44 0.46 -4.65
CA ILE A 73 14.83 1.71 -4.19
C ILE A 73 14.25 1.50 -2.79
N LEU A 74 13.58 0.37 -2.58
CA LEU A 74 13.02 0.03 -1.27
C LEU A 74 14.13 -0.18 -0.23
N LYS A 75 15.20 -0.92 -0.57
CA LYS A 75 16.32 -1.18 0.35
C LYS A 75 17.08 0.08 0.74
N THR A 76 17.23 1.03 -0.18
CA THR A 76 17.99 2.26 0.05
C THR A 76 17.17 3.35 0.74
N PHE A 77 15.91 3.55 0.35
CA PHE A 77 15.13 4.72 0.78
C PHE A 77 13.96 4.40 1.70
N ALA A 78 13.24 3.29 1.47
CA ALA A 78 11.99 3.01 2.18
C ALA A 78 12.21 2.18 3.46
N ILE A 79 12.96 1.09 3.36
CA ILE A 79 13.22 0.15 4.46
C ILE A 79 13.96 0.80 5.65
N PRO A 80 15.00 1.63 5.44
CA PRO A 80 15.66 2.31 6.57
C PRO A 80 14.73 3.32 7.26
N HIS A 81 13.69 3.79 6.57
CA HIS A 81 12.81 4.88 7.00
C HIS A 81 11.33 4.55 6.83
N VAL A 82 10.90 3.34 7.25
CA VAL A 82 9.54 2.81 7.03
C VAL A 82 8.44 3.81 7.41
N THR A 83 8.57 4.45 8.58
CA THR A 83 7.57 5.42 9.06
C THR A 83 7.47 6.62 8.13
N LEU A 84 8.61 7.20 7.73
CA LEU A 84 8.63 8.35 6.83
C LEU A 84 8.10 7.96 5.44
N ALA A 85 8.50 6.81 4.92
CA ALA A 85 8.04 6.31 3.62
C ALA A 85 6.53 6.06 3.62
N GLY A 86 6.00 5.37 4.63
CA GLY A 86 4.57 5.06 4.75
C GLY A 86 3.70 6.30 4.92
N VAL A 87 4.08 7.18 5.85
CA VAL A 87 3.36 8.45 6.08
C VAL A 87 3.46 9.36 4.86
N GLY A 88 4.66 9.48 4.27
CA GLY A 88 4.90 10.32 3.09
C GLY A 88 4.06 9.89 1.89
N ILE A 89 3.99 8.58 1.61
CA ILE A 89 3.13 8.04 0.55
C ILE A 89 1.65 8.32 0.84
N ALA A 90 1.17 8.05 2.06
CA ALA A 90 -0.23 8.24 2.40
C ALA A 90 -0.69 9.70 2.23
N PHE A 91 0.13 10.66 2.65
CA PHE A 91 -0.15 12.08 2.45
C PHE A 91 -0.05 12.49 0.98
N ALA A 92 0.94 11.98 0.24
CA ALA A 92 1.05 12.24 -1.19
C ALA A 92 -0.19 11.75 -1.94
N GLU A 93 -0.69 10.54 -1.63
CA GLU A 93 -1.90 9.98 -2.21
C GLU A 93 -3.12 10.87 -1.93
N ILE A 94 -3.34 11.29 -0.68
CA ILE A 94 -4.45 12.19 -0.32
C ILE A 94 -4.34 13.53 -1.07
N ALA A 95 -3.16 14.15 -1.06
CA ALA A 95 -2.95 15.44 -1.70
C ALA A 95 -3.18 15.38 -3.21
N ILE A 96 -2.58 14.39 -3.88
CA ILE A 96 -2.77 14.16 -5.32
C ILE A 96 -4.24 13.93 -5.64
N GLY A 97 -4.90 13.06 -4.86
CA GLY A 97 -6.31 12.74 -5.06
C GLY A 97 -7.22 13.97 -4.95
N LEU A 98 -7.04 14.79 -3.92
CA LEU A 98 -7.81 16.03 -3.73
C LEU A 98 -7.54 17.06 -4.83
N LEU A 99 -6.29 17.27 -5.21
CA LEU A 99 -5.91 18.20 -6.29
C LEU A 99 -6.55 17.81 -7.62
N VAL A 100 -6.56 16.52 -7.94
CA VAL A 100 -7.16 15.99 -9.16
C VAL A 100 -8.69 16.04 -9.13
N LEU A 101 -9.33 15.74 -7.98
CA LEU A 101 -10.77 15.84 -7.81
C LEU A 101 -11.28 17.27 -8.01
N ILE A 102 -10.67 18.22 -7.30
CA ILE A 102 -11.04 19.64 -7.33
C ILE A 102 -10.66 20.28 -8.69
N GLY A 103 -9.70 19.69 -9.40
CA GLY A 103 -9.21 20.21 -10.67
C GLY A 103 -8.29 21.42 -10.47
N LEU A 104 -7.33 21.30 -9.55
CA LEU A 104 -6.32 22.31 -9.25
C LEU A 104 -4.93 21.72 -9.51
N PHE A 105 -4.15 22.34 -10.41
CA PHE A 105 -2.86 21.79 -10.86
C PHE A 105 -2.98 20.37 -11.43
N THR A 106 -4.07 20.08 -12.15
CA THR A 106 -4.47 18.71 -12.49
C THR A 106 -3.40 17.95 -13.25
N ARG A 107 -2.71 18.61 -14.21
CA ARG A 107 -1.60 17.98 -14.96
C ARG A 107 -0.46 17.52 -14.06
N GLY A 108 -0.03 18.40 -13.14
CA GLY A 108 1.07 18.12 -12.23
C GLY A 108 0.72 17.05 -11.21
N ALA A 109 -0.47 17.14 -10.62
CA ALA A 109 -0.96 16.15 -9.67
C ALA A 109 -1.14 14.77 -10.34
N ALA A 110 -1.68 14.71 -11.56
CA ALA A 110 -1.81 13.47 -12.32
C ALA A 110 -0.45 12.87 -12.73
N ALA A 111 0.54 13.70 -13.09
CA ALA A 111 1.90 13.23 -13.35
C ALA A 111 2.57 12.67 -12.08
N ALA A 112 2.30 13.26 -10.91
CA ALA A 112 2.77 12.74 -9.63
C ALA A 112 2.09 11.40 -9.28
N GLY A 113 0.77 11.28 -9.50
CA GLY A 113 0.04 10.02 -9.34
C GLY A 113 0.59 8.91 -10.25
N LEU A 114 0.82 9.24 -11.54
CA LEU A 114 1.48 8.36 -12.50
C LEU A 114 2.86 7.89 -12.01
N LEU A 115 3.68 8.81 -11.48
CA LEU A 115 5.01 8.47 -10.97
C LEU A 115 4.97 7.52 -9.77
N ILE A 116 4.03 7.75 -8.83
CA ILE A 116 3.83 6.85 -7.69
C ILE A 116 3.40 5.45 -8.16
N ASN A 117 2.45 5.35 -9.10
CA ASN A 117 2.04 4.05 -9.62
C ASN A 117 3.13 3.37 -10.47
N LEU A 118 3.97 4.13 -11.18
CA LEU A 118 5.16 3.57 -11.84
C LEU A 118 6.16 3.01 -10.81
N LEU A 119 6.35 3.72 -9.69
CA LEU A 119 7.19 3.22 -8.59
C LEU A 119 6.60 1.92 -8.03
N PHE A 120 5.31 1.86 -7.72
CA PHE A 120 4.66 0.64 -7.24
C PHE A 120 4.68 -0.49 -8.27
N LEU A 121 4.56 -0.17 -9.55
CA LEU A 121 4.68 -1.15 -10.63
C LEU A 121 6.05 -1.82 -10.62
N ILE A 122 7.14 -1.08 -10.42
CA ILE A 122 8.49 -1.66 -10.40
C ILE A 122 8.89 -2.27 -9.05
N THR A 123 8.28 -1.85 -7.94
CA THR A 123 8.63 -2.33 -6.59
C THR A 123 7.71 -3.40 -6.03
N ALA A 124 6.41 -3.34 -6.30
CA ALA A 124 5.40 -4.15 -5.63
C ALA A 124 4.67 -5.12 -6.59
N SER A 125 4.24 -4.65 -7.77
CA SER A 125 3.41 -5.45 -8.70
C SER A 125 4.07 -6.75 -9.18
N TRP A 126 5.39 -6.85 -9.15
CA TRP A 126 6.14 -8.06 -9.51
C TRP A 126 5.97 -9.24 -8.53
N LYS A 127 5.30 -9.03 -7.38
CA LYS A 127 4.87 -10.11 -6.48
C LYS A 127 3.51 -10.71 -6.88
N THR A 128 2.80 -10.07 -7.81
CA THR A 128 1.61 -10.66 -8.46
C THR A 128 2.08 -11.37 -9.72
N TYR A 129 1.65 -12.61 -9.96
CA TYR A 129 2.03 -13.34 -11.17
C TYR A 129 0.80 -13.68 -12.03
N PRO A 130 0.88 -13.48 -13.35
CA PRO A 130 1.85 -12.64 -14.04
C PRO A 130 1.71 -11.15 -13.62
N TYR A 131 2.81 -10.38 -13.71
CA TYR A 131 2.91 -9.02 -13.14
C TYR A 131 1.82 -8.05 -13.64
N PHE A 132 1.28 -8.26 -14.84
CA PHE A 132 0.24 -7.41 -15.44
C PHE A 132 -1.15 -7.59 -14.81
N LEU A 133 -1.32 -8.58 -13.92
CA LEU A 133 -2.52 -8.69 -13.09
C LEU A 133 -2.46 -7.77 -11.86
N GLY A 134 -1.29 -7.20 -11.54
CA GLY A 134 -1.15 -6.18 -10.50
C GLY A 134 -1.92 -4.92 -10.88
N SER A 135 -2.61 -4.28 -9.93
CA SER A 135 -3.45 -3.11 -10.20
C SER A 135 -2.65 -1.90 -10.67
N ASP A 136 -1.36 -1.79 -10.32
CA ASP A 136 -0.54 -0.61 -10.64
C ASP A 136 -0.41 -0.37 -12.14
N VAL A 137 -0.35 -1.43 -12.96
CA VAL A 137 -0.27 -1.28 -14.42
C VAL A 137 -1.51 -0.56 -14.96
N VAL A 138 -2.69 -0.90 -14.43
CA VAL A 138 -3.96 -0.26 -14.81
C VAL A 138 -3.93 1.21 -14.41
N PHE A 139 -3.46 1.52 -13.19
CA PHE A 139 -3.37 2.91 -12.73
C PHE A 139 -2.34 3.73 -13.53
N VAL A 140 -1.21 3.15 -13.92
CA VAL A 140 -0.23 3.82 -14.80
C VAL A 140 -0.88 4.28 -16.10
N PHE A 141 -1.60 3.38 -16.78
CA PHE A 141 -2.27 3.74 -18.04
C PHE A 141 -3.51 4.62 -17.84
N ALA A 142 -4.20 4.51 -16.70
CA ALA A 142 -5.32 5.36 -16.35
C ALA A 142 -4.91 6.81 -16.04
N TRP A 143 -3.75 7.01 -15.39
CA TRP A 143 -3.23 8.35 -15.10
C TRP A 143 -2.73 9.08 -16.35
N LEU A 144 -2.20 8.36 -17.33
CA LEU A 144 -1.53 8.93 -18.50
C LEU A 144 -2.40 9.94 -19.28
N PRO A 145 -3.68 9.67 -19.63
CA PRO A 145 -4.54 10.65 -20.29
C PRO A 145 -4.68 11.96 -19.51
N ILE A 146 -4.85 11.90 -18.18
CA ILE A 146 -5.03 13.09 -17.34
C ILE A 146 -3.70 13.85 -17.20
N ALA A 147 -2.57 13.15 -17.09
CA ALA A 147 -1.25 13.78 -17.06
C ALA A 147 -0.96 14.55 -18.37
N LEU A 148 -1.38 14.00 -19.52
CA LEU A 148 -1.17 14.60 -20.84
C LEU A 148 -2.16 15.73 -21.17
N THR A 149 -3.42 15.61 -20.76
CA THR A 149 -4.49 16.54 -21.16
C THR A 149 -4.89 17.52 -20.05
N GLY A 150 -4.59 17.22 -18.79
CA GLY A 150 -5.05 17.98 -17.63
C GLY A 150 -6.56 17.90 -17.45
N ALA A 151 -7.17 18.99 -16.98
CA ALA A 151 -8.62 19.12 -16.87
C ALA A 151 -9.26 19.79 -18.10
N SER A 152 -8.63 19.70 -19.27
CA SER A 152 -9.16 20.30 -20.52
C SER A 152 -10.54 19.71 -20.85
N GLY A 153 -11.52 20.56 -21.10
CA GLY A 153 -12.91 20.13 -21.36
C GLY A 153 -13.65 19.57 -20.13
N GLN A 154 -13.10 19.75 -18.92
CA GLN A 154 -13.69 19.24 -17.67
C GLN A 154 -13.91 20.37 -16.66
N PRO A 155 -14.86 20.23 -15.70
CA PRO A 155 -14.97 21.14 -14.58
C PRO A 155 -13.68 21.14 -13.76
N ALA A 156 -13.07 22.30 -13.51
CA ALA A 156 -11.83 22.41 -12.77
C ALA A 156 -11.70 23.77 -12.10
N LEU A 157 -11.26 23.79 -10.84
CA LEU A 157 -11.00 25.03 -10.11
C LEU A 157 -9.98 25.92 -10.83
N GLU A 158 -8.95 25.32 -11.44
CA GLU A 158 -7.92 26.04 -12.19
C GLU A 158 -8.49 26.89 -13.35
N HIS A 159 -9.56 26.43 -14.01
CA HIS A 159 -10.24 27.21 -15.05
C HIS A 159 -10.96 28.42 -14.47
N THR A 160 -11.62 28.26 -13.32
CA THR A 160 -12.33 29.37 -12.66
C THR A 160 -11.36 30.43 -12.14
N LEU A 161 -10.23 30.00 -11.57
CA LEU A 161 -9.16 30.87 -11.10
C LEU A 161 -8.52 31.62 -12.27
N ALA A 162 -8.24 30.93 -13.38
CA ALA A 162 -7.71 31.56 -14.60
C ALA A 162 -8.69 32.59 -15.20
N ARG A 163 -10.00 32.30 -15.20
CA ARG A 163 -11.03 33.27 -15.64
C ARG A 163 -11.10 34.49 -14.73
N ARG A 164 -11.02 34.30 -13.41
CA ARG A 164 -11.00 35.41 -12.44
C ARG A 164 -9.76 36.28 -12.59
N ALA A 165 -8.59 35.67 -12.76
CA ALA A 165 -7.33 36.38 -12.96
C ALA A 165 -7.30 37.21 -14.26
N ARG A 166 -8.03 36.77 -15.30
CA ARG A 166 -8.16 37.47 -16.59
C ARG A 166 -9.28 38.51 -16.62
N ARG A 167 -10.13 38.62 -15.60
CA ARG A 167 -11.17 39.67 -15.57
C ARG A 167 -10.48 41.04 -15.45
N PRO A 168 -10.73 41.97 -16.37
CA PRO A 168 -10.21 43.33 -16.24
C PRO A 168 -10.67 43.93 -14.91
N ARG A 169 -9.75 44.51 -14.14
CA ARG A 169 -10.13 45.39 -13.02
C ARG A 169 -10.84 46.62 -13.62
N PRO A 170 -11.96 47.09 -13.04
CA PRO A 170 -12.67 48.28 -13.53
C PRO A 170 -11.72 49.48 -13.70
N ASP A 171 -10.78 49.65 -12.78
CA ASP A 171 -9.81 50.75 -12.78
C ASP A 171 -8.75 50.64 -13.90
N ALA A 172 -8.54 49.42 -14.45
CA ALA A 172 -7.58 49.19 -15.52
C ALA A 172 -8.16 49.49 -16.92
N GLN A 173 -9.49 49.50 -17.08
CA GLN A 173 -10.14 49.88 -18.35
C GLN A 173 -10.05 51.39 -18.59
N ALA A 174 -10.05 52.22 -17.54
CA ALA A 174 -9.80 53.66 -17.65
C ALA A 174 -8.35 53.97 -18.10
N ALA A 175 -7.38 53.13 -17.72
CA ALA A 175 -5.98 53.28 -18.14
C ALA A 175 -5.67 52.62 -19.50
N ALA A 176 -6.41 51.58 -19.90
CA ALA A 176 -6.17 50.82 -21.13
C ALA A 176 -6.53 51.58 -22.43
N GLY A 177 -7.37 52.63 -22.34
CA GLY A 177 -7.62 53.53 -23.47
C GLY A 177 -6.40 54.34 -23.92
N ALA A 178 -5.34 54.40 -23.11
CA ALA A 178 -4.15 55.21 -23.39
C ALA A 178 -2.95 54.41 -23.94
N LEU A 179 -3.01 53.08 -24.02
CA LEU A 179 -1.85 52.24 -24.37
C LEU A 179 -2.22 51.15 -25.40
N VAL A 180 -2.67 51.58 -26.58
CA VAL A 180 -2.69 50.72 -27.76
C VAL A 180 -1.27 50.69 -28.33
N GLY A 181 -0.49 49.66 -28.00
CA GLY A 181 0.85 49.48 -28.56
C GLY A 181 1.80 48.46 -27.92
N ALA A 182 1.41 47.70 -26.89
CA ALA A 182 2.31 46.73 -26.26
C ALA A 182 1.97 45.27 -26.66
N THR A 183 2.95 44.57 -27.22
CA THR A 183 2.89 43.14 -27.54
C THR A 183 2.73 42.28 -26.27
N PRO A 184 2.09 41.09 -26.34
CA PRO A 184 1.86 40.28 -25.15
C PRO A 184 3.19 39.73 -24.61
N ALA A 185 3.59 40.19 -23.43
CA ALA A 185 4.79 39.72 -22.75
C ALA A 185 4.69 38.22 -22.45
N ALA A 186 5.69 37.46 -22.90
CA ALA A 186 5.89 36.07 -22.56
C ALA A 186 5.91 35.89 -21.02
N ALA A 187 5.27 34.82 -20.53
CA ALA A 187 5.14 34.54 -19.11
C ALA A 187 6.53 34.60 -18.42
N THR A 188 6.69 35.53 -17.49
CA THR A 188 7.98 35.81 -16.87
C THR A 188 8.39 34.68 -15.93
N ARG A 189 9.69 34.43 -15.81
CA ARG A 189 10.33 33.43 -14.92
C ARG A 189 9.75 33.44 -13.49
N ARG A 190 9.28 34.59 -13.03
CA ARG A 190 8.63 34.82 -11.73
C ARG A 190 7.28 34.13 -11.60
N GLU A 191 6.46 34.10 -12.65
CA GLU A 191 5.18 33.39 -12.63
C GLU A 191 5.37 31.87 -12.69
N LEU A 192 6.41 31.41 -13.38
CA LEU A 192 6.81 30.00 -13.39
C LEU A 192 7.33 29.55 -12.01
N LEU A 193 8.08 30.41 -11.31
CA LEU A 193 8.53 30.18 -9.94
C LEU A 193 7.40 30.21 -8.91
N VAL A 194 6.39 31.07 -9.08
CA VAL A 194 5.20 31.11 -8.21
C VAL A 194 4.33 29.84 -8.40
N ARG A 195 4.22 29.32 -9.63
CA ARG A 195 3.54 28.05 -9.90
C ARG A 195 4.35 26.83 -9.41
N ALA A 196 5.68 26.90 -9.47
CA ALA A 196 6.56 25.86 -8.92
C ALA A 196 6.58 25.87 -7.38
N SER A 197 6.51 27.03 -6.73
CA SER A 197 6.49 27.14 -5.26
C SER A 197 5.16 26.72 -4.63
N ALA A 198 4.05 26.77 -5.37
CA ALA A 198 2.78 26.16 -4.94
C ALA A 198 2.88 24.62 -4.80
N LEU A 199 3.73 23.96 -5.61
CA LEU A 199 4.02 22.52 -5.48
C LEU A 199 4.94 22.23 -4.27
N THR A 200 5.80 23.18 -3.88
CA THR A 200 6.73 23.02 -2.76
C THR A 200 6.10 23.31 -1.40
N GLY A 201 5.18 24.28 -1.32
CA GLY A 201 4.51 24.66 -0.06
C GLY A 201 3.57 23.58 0.50
N VAL A 202 2.99 22.75 -0.35
CA VAL A 202 2.19 21.58 0.07
C VAL A 202 3.09 20.46 0.59
N ALA A 203 4.29 20.29 0.02
CA ALA A 203 5.25 19.28 0.48
C ALA A 203 5.88 19.62 1.84
N THR A 204 6.11 20.89 2.17
CA THR A 204 6.73 21.30 3.45
C THR A 204 5.77 21.27 4.63
N LEU A 205 4.47 21.51 4.43
CA LEU A 205 3.45 21.33 5.48
C LEU A 205 3.22 19.84 5.85
N VAL A 206 3.49 18.93 4.92
CA VAL A 206 3.36 17.48 5.12
C VAL A 206 4.51 16.89 5.95
N LEU A 207 5.74 17.43 5.85
CA LEU A 207 6.87 16.92 6.63
C LEU A 207 6.91 17.39 8.10
N GLY A 208 6.34 18.56 8.43
CA GLY A 208 6.43 19.13 9.78
C GLY A 208 5.27 18.82 10.73
N GLY A 209 4.09 18.47 10.20
CA GLY A 209 2.84 18.56 10.96
C GLY A 209 2.44 17.36 11.84
N PHE A 210 2.96 16.16 11.61
CA PHE A 210 2.30 14.95 12.16
C PHE A 210 3.21 13.88 12.81
N SER A 211 4.50 14.14 13.01
CA SER A 211 5.34 13.30 13.89
C SER A 211 4.87 13.29 15.35
N ALA A 212 3.91 14.14 15.73
CA ALA A 212 3.38 14.24 17.08
C ALA A 212 2.11 13.41 17.36
N LEU A 213 1.41 12.84 16.36
CA LEU A 213 0.13 12.14 16.59
C LEU A 213 0.16 10.60 16.47
N ALA A 214 1.26 10.00 16.03
CA ALA A 214 1.38 8.55 15.91
C ALA A 214 1.88 7.88 17.21
N LYS A 215 1.09 7.95 18.27
CA LYS A 215 1.20 7.00 19.40
C LYS A 215 -0.16 6.34 19.65
N GLY A 216 -0.69 5.71 18.60
CA GLY A 216 -1.77 4.74 18.75
C GLY A 216 -1.24 3.51 19.50
N ARG A 217 -1.88 3.11 20.58
CA ARG A 217 -1.51 1.88 21.28
C ARG A 217 -2.09 0.69 20.52
N TYR A 218 -1.27 0.00 19.72
CA TYR A 218 -1.62 -1.30 19.16
C TYR A 218 -1.62 -2.35 20.29
N ARG A 219 -2.77 -3.01 20.52
CA ARG A 219 -2.88 -4.23 21.33
C ARG A 219 -3.08 -5.41 20.38
N ALA A 220 -2.00 -6.14 20.09
CA ALA A 220 -2.10 -7.42 19.40
C ALA A 220 -2.98 -8.37 20.23
N ARG A 221 -4.04 -8.91 19.62
CA ARG A 221 -4.81 -10.02 20.18
C ARG A 221 -4.54 -11.27 19.33
N THR A 222 -3.28 -11.64 19.23
CA THR A 222 -2.80 -12.87 18.60
C THR A 222 -1.95 -13.63 19.60
N SER A 223 -2.13 -14.94 19.70
CA SER A 223 -1.32 -15.80 20.57
C SER A 223 0.09 -15.87 20.00
N SER A 224 1.00 -15.01 20.44
CA SER A 224 2.41 -15.05 20.05
C SER A 224 3.20 -15.95 21.01
N LEU A 225 4.09 -16.77 20.47
CA LEU A 225 5.10 -17.47 21.24
C LEU A 225 6.41 -16.68 21.16
N ASP A 226 6.80 -16.05 22.25
CA ASP A 226 8.10 -15.36 22.32
C ASP A 226 9.23 -16.38 22.45
N ALA A 227 10.16 -16.35 21.50
CA ALA A 227 11.41 -17.09 21.55
C ALA A 227 12.25 -16.61 22.75
N THR A 228 12.16 -17.31 23.87
CA THR A 228 12.97 -16.99 25.05
C THR A 228 14.35 -17.61 24.89
N ALA A 229 15.36 -16.79 24.63
CA ALA A 229 16.78 -17.21 24.62
C ALA A 229 17.35 -17.52 26.02
N LYS A 230 16.52 -17.56 27.07
CA LYS A 230 16.99 -17.77 28.44
C LYS A 230 16.94 -19.26 28.80
N PRO A 231 18.05 -19.89 29.24
CA PRO A 231 18.01 -21.24 29.79
C PRO A 231 17.07 -21.28 31.01
N PRO A 232 16.35 -22.39 31.23
CA PRO A 232 15.32 -22.46 32.26
C PRO A 232 15.93 -22.25 33.66
N PRO A 233 15.23 -21.58 34.59
CA PRO A 233 15.62 -21.59 36.00
C PRO A 233 15.50 -23.02 36.53
N THR A 234 16.53 -23.45 37.26
CA THR A 234 16.61 -24.75 37.93
C THR A 234 15.44 -24.89 38.91
N SER A 235 14.39 -25.59 38.50
CA SER A 235 13.28 -25.97 39.38
C SER A 235 13.55 -27.36 39.92
N THR A 236 13.84 -27.43 41.21
CA THR A 236 13.96 -28.66 42.00
C THR A 236 12.60 -29.33 42.12
N ALA A 237 12.23 -30.15 41.13
CA ALA A 237 11.10 -31.07 41.21
C ALA A 237 11.59 -32.47 40.81
N ALA A 238 11.26 -33.47 41.64
CA ALA A 238 11.74 -34.84 41.56
C ALA A 238 11.51 -35.46 40.16
N ALA A 239 12.57 -36.07 39.63
CA ALA A 239 12.63 -36.63 38.29
C ALA A 239 11.86 -37.96 38.18
N PRO A 240 11.01 -38.15 37.14
CA PRO A 240 10.77 -39.48 36.60
C PRO A 240 11.98 -39.92 35.75
N ALA A 241 12.19 -41.23 35.64
CA ALA A 241 13.32 -41.87 34.98
C ALA A 241 13.73 -41.22 33.64
N THR A 242 15.00 -40.85 33.53
CA THR A 242 15.62 -40.24 32.34
C THR A 242 15.60 -41.21 31.16
N VAL A 243 14.62 -41.06 30.28
CA VAL A 243 14.80 -41.40 28.87
C VAL A 243 15.85 -40.43 28.34
N LYS A 244 17.02 -40.95 27.92
CA LYS A 244 18.10 -40.17 27.33
C LYS A 244 17.60 -39.59 26.00
N GLN A 245 17.12 -38.35 26.03
CA GLN A 245 16.58 -37.70 24.83
C GLN A 245 17.70 -37.44 23.82
N PRO A 246 17.40 -37.51 22.50
CA PRO A 246 18.36 -37.13 21.47
C PRO A 246 18.88 -35.70 21.67
N PRO A 247 20.13 -35.39 21.30
CA PRO A 247 20.60 -34.01 21.33
C PRO A 247 19.77 -33.14 20.38
N LEU A 248 19.47 -31.91 20.80
CA LEU A 248 18.78 -30.93 19.98
C LEU A 248 19.63 -30.55 18.75
N PRO A 249 19.02 -30.30 17.58
CA PRO A 249 19.73 -29.76 16.42
C PRO A 249 20.48 -28.47 16.77
N SER A 250 21.67 -28.29 16.20
CA SER A 250 22.46 -27.07 16.34
C SER A 250 21.64 -25.85 15.90
N GLY A 251 21.60 -24.82 16.75
CA GLY A 251 20.86 -23.59 16.49
C GLY A 251 19.37 -23.62 16.87
N ALA A 252 18.84 -24.73 17.38
CA ALA A 252 17.44 -24.79 17.83
C ALA A 252 17.15 -23.76 18.92
N VAL A 253 16.14 -22.91 18.69
CA VAL A 253 15.72 -21.85 19.62
C VAL A 253 14.39 -22.21 20.26
N ARG A 254 14.33 -22.13 21.59
CA ARG A 254 13.14 -22.48 22.36
C ARG A 254 12.04 -21.43 22.21
N LEU A 255 10.88 -21.84 21.71
CA LEU A 255 9.67 -21.01 21.58
C LEU A 255 8.82 -20.99 22.86
N GLY A 256 8.90 -22.05 23.67
CA GLY A 256 8.15 -22.14 24.93
C GLY A 256 7.70 -23.56 25.27
N PRO A 257 6.97 -23.75 26.38
CA PRO A 257 6.41 -25.04 26.74
C PRO A 257 5.31 -25.45 25.75
N ALA A 258 5.30 -26.73 25.38
CA ALA A 258 4.37 -27.32 24.42
C ALA A 258 2.89 -27.17 24.82
N SER A 259 2.63 -27.08 26.12
CA SER A 259 1.28 -26.87 26.69
C SER A 259 0.65 -25.53 26.35
N ARG A 260 1.41 -24.53 25.88
CA ARG A 260 0.86 -23.24 25.42
C ARG A 260 0.18 -23.31 24.06
N LEU A 261 0.53 -24.31 23.23
CA LEU A 261 -0.07 -24.51 21.92
C LEU A 261 -0.90 -25.79 21.95
N ARG A 262 -2.21 -25.66 22.14
CA ARG A 262 -3.12 -26.82 22.21
C ARG A 262 -3.36 -27.40 20.81
N ALA A 263 -3.96 -28.58 20.74
CA ALA A 263 -4.38 -29.17 19.48
C ALA A 263 -5.34 -28.22 18.73
N ASP A 264 -5.20 -28.16 17.41
CA ASP A 264 -5.96 -27.27 16.53
C ASP A 264 -5.71 -25.78 16.81
N GLN A 265 -4.49 -25.42 17.20
CA GLN A 265 -4.08 -24.02 17.41
C GLN A 265 -2.81 -23.69 16.64
N GLY A 266 -2.70 -22.42 16.26
CA GLY A 266 -1.51 -21.83 15.69
C GLY A 266 -1.02 -20.65 16.52
N ALA A 267 0.29 -20.40 16.47
CA ALA A 267 0.92 -19.25 17.10
C ALA A 267 2.03 -18.70 16.19
N THR A 268 2.12 -17.38 16.11
CA THR A 268 3.22 -16.73 15.40
C THR A 268 4.46 -16.62 16.29
N TYR A 269 5.63 -16.74 15.66
CA TYR A 269 6.94 -16.53 16.29
C TYR A 269 7.87 -15.80 15.31
N ARG A 270 9.07 -15.41 15.76
CA ARG A 270 10.11 -14.85 14.89
C ARG A 270 11.14 -15.90 14.54
N ASP A 271 11.42 -16.04 13.24
CA ASP A 271 12.48 -16.90 12.74
C ASP A 271 13.83 -16.52 13.40
N PRO A 272 14.53 -17.46 14.05
CA PRO A 272 15.81 -17.19 14.70
C PRO A 272 16.92 -16.71 13.76
N ALA A 273 16.86 -17.01 12.47
CA ALA A 273 17.90 -16.66 11.49
C ALA A 273 17.81 -15.20 11.02
N ASN A 274 16.59 -14.72 10.77
CA ASN A 274 16.34 -13.44 10.08
C ASN A 274 15.34 -12.52 10.80
N GLY A 275 14.60 -13.02 11.80
CA GLY A 275 13.60 -12.26 12.57
C GLY A 275 12.24 -12.06 11.90
N ASP A 276 12.04 -12.63 10.71
CA ASP A 276 10.77 -12.60 9.97
C ASP A 276 9.69 -13.39 10.71
N PRO A 277 8.39 -13.05 10.50
CA PRO A 277 7.32 -13.77 11.17
C PRO A 277 7.13 -15.15 10.56
N ASP A 278 7.12 -16.16 11.42
CA ASP A 278 6.79 -17.56 11.13
C ASP A 278 5.54 -17.97 11.93
N LEU A 279 4.90 -19.06 11.52
CA LEU A 279 3.69 -19.62 12.12
C LEU A 279 3.95 -21.09 12.45
N VAL A 280 3.75 -21.47 13.72
CA VAL A 280 3.71 -22.88 14.16
C VAL A 280 2.27 -23.29 14.40
N ILE A 281 1.88 -24.47 13.95
CA ILE A 281 0.54 -25.05 14.12
C ILE A 281 0.67 -26.41 14.77
N ARG A 282 -0.14 -26.65 15.81
CA ARG A 282 -0.38 -28.00 16.33
C ARG A 282 -1.68 -28.55 15.76
N HIS A 283 -1.56 -29.61 14.99
CA HIS A 283 -2.70 -30.31 14.40
C HIS A 283 -3.45 -31.15 15.43
N ARG A 284 -4.68 -31.56 15.10
CA ARG A 284 -5.52 -32.40 15.97
C ARG A 284 -4.90 -33.74 16.34
N ASN A 285 -4.09 -34.30 15.44
CA ASN A 285 -3.32 -35.53 15.69
C ASN A 285 -2.07 -35.31 16.57
N GLY A 286 -1.83 -34.08 17.04
CA GLY A 286 -0.71 -33.71 17.90
C GLY A 286 0.57 -33.31 17.17
N THR A 287 0.67 -33.51 15.85
CA THR A 287 1.87 -33.15 15.08
C THR A 287 2.01 -31.64 14.97
N LEU A 288 3.26 -31.19 14.80
CA LEU A 288 3.59 -29.80 14.55
C LEU A 288 3.95 -29.59 13.09
N THR A 289 3.47 -28.50 12.52
CA THR A 289 4.02 -27.92 11.29
C THR A 289 4.43 -26.48 11.57
N ALA A 290 5.40 -26.00 10.80
CA ALA A 290 5.75 -24.59 10.81
C ALA A 290 5.98 -24.09 9.38
N THR A 291 5.57 -22.87 9.12
CA THR A 291 5.74 -22.18 7.84
C THR A 291 6.13 -20.72 8.08
N SER A 292 6.62 -20.04 7.04
CA SER A 292 6.66 -18.59 7.04
C SER A 292 5.26 -18.06 7.23
N ALA A 293 5.10 -17.06 8.09
CA ALA A 293 3.85 -16.34 8.22
C ALA A 293 3.75 -15.19 7.22
N VAL A 294 4.68 -15.03 6.28
CA VAL A 294 4.65 -13.97 5.26
C VAL A 294 3.83 -14.45 4.06
N CYS A 295 2.65 -13.86 3.87
CA CYS A 295 1.78 -14.15 2.73
C CYS A 295 2.53 -13.96 1.40
N THR A 296 2.54 -14.98 0.56
CA THR A 296 3.21 -14.97 -0.75
C THR A 296 2.58 -14.01 -1.77
N HIS A 297 1.38 -13.49 -1.52
CA HIS A 297 0.74 -12.47 -2.36
C HIS A 297 1.33 -11.07 -2.10
N ALA A 298 1.12 -10.51 -0.91
CA ALA A 298 1.42 -9.11 -0.60
C ALA A 298 2.29 -8.91 0.66
N GLY A 299 2.82 -9.98 1.25
CA GLY A 299 3.74 -9.91 2.39
C GLY A 299 3.09 -9.66 3.76
N CYS A 300 1.76 -9.62 3.84
CA CYS A 300 1.06 -9.52 5.13
C CYS A 300 1.30 -10.75 6.00
N THR A 301 1.28 -10.58 7.33
CA THR A 301 1.39 -11.73 8.24
C THR A 301 0.08 -12.52 8.26
N VAL A 302 0.14 -13.81 7.96
CA VAL A 302 -1.00 -14.74 8.00
C VAL A 302 -1.23 -15.27 9.41
N GLY A 303 -2.46 -15.68 9.70
CA GLY A 303 -2.86 -16.33 10.95
C GLY A 303 -3.46 -17.71 10.72
N TYR A 304 -3.59 -18.51 11.78
CA TYR A 304 -4.29 -19.79 11.73
C TYR A 304 -5.69 -19.66 12.35
N GLU A 305 -6.72 -19.90 11.54
CA GLU A 305 -8.12 -19.76 11.93
C GLU A 305 -8.94 -20.90 11.34
N GLY A 306 -9.72 -21.59 12.18
CA GLY A 306 -10.71 -22.58 11.71
C GLY A 306 -10.15 -23.75 10.89
N GLY A 307 -8.88 -24.14 11.12
CA GLY A 307 -8.25 -25.22 10.35
C GLY A 307 -7.55 -24.78 9.08
N GLN A 308 -7.48 -23.48 8.79
CA GLN A 308 -6.77 -22.92 7.63
C GLN A 308 -5.78 -21.83 8.05
N ILE A 309 -4.78 -21.59 7.21
CA ILE A 309 -3.96 -20.39 7.31
C ILE A 309 -4.60 -19.31 6.44
N VAL A 310 -4.93 -18.16 7.02
CA VAL A 310 -5.66 -17.07 6.35
C VAL A 310 -4.87 -15.78 6.41
N CYS A 311 -4.78 -15.11 5.26
CA CYS A 311 -4.21 -13.77 5.13
C CYS A 311 -5.29 -12.70 5.34
N PRO A 312 -5.14 -11.80 6.32
CA PRO A 312 -6.15 -10.78 6.63
C PRO A 312 -6.24 -9.66 5.59
N CYS A 313 -5.28 -9.55 4.66
CA CYS A 313 -5.24 -8.45 3.70
C CYS A 313 -6.22 -8.62 2.53
N HIS A 314 -6.17 -9.77 1.86
CA HIS A 314 -6.96 -10.04 0.66
C HIS A 314 -7.59 -11.44 0.67
N GLY A 315 -7.58 -12.12 1.82
CA GLY A 315 -8.22 -13.42 1.99
C GLY A 315 -7.49 -14.58 1.31
N ALA A 316 -6.17 -14.48 1.06
CA ALA A 316 -5.40 -15.64 0.62
C ALA A 316 -5.46 -16.75 1.69
N THR A 317 -5.73 -17.99 1.28
CA THR A 317 -5.77 -19.15 2.17
C THR A 317 -4.70 -20.14 1.81
N TYR A 318 -4.18 -20.84 2.82
CA TYR A 318 -3.16 -21.87 2.65
C TYR A 318 -3.50 -23.13 3.45
N ASP A 319 -3.07 -24.26 2.93
CA ASP A 319 -3.14 -25.55 3.60
C ASP A 319 -2.18 -25.56 4.81
N PRO A 320 -2.65 -25.89 6.03
CA PRO A 320 -1.82 -25.81 7.23
C PRO A 320 -0.80 -26.95 7.37
N GLN A 321 -0.94 -28.03 6.60
CA GLN A 321 0.00 -29.16 6.62
C GLN A 321 1.16 -28.93 5.66
N THR A 322 0.85 -28.42 4.47
CA THR A 322 1.80 -28.31 3.36
C THR A 322 2.29 -26.88 3.13
N GLY A 323 1.51 -25.87 3.52
CA GLY A 323 1.76 -24.47 3.19
C GLY A 323 1.29 -24.06 1.79
N GLU A 324 0.73 -24.98 1.00
CA GLU A 324 0.26 -24.72 -0.37
C GLU A 324 -0.88 -23.70 -0.38
N ALA A 325 -0.89 -22.81 -1.38
CA ALA A 325 -1.99 -21.87 -1.56
C ALA A 325 -3.25 -22.62 -2.00
N THR A 326 -4.35 -22.44 -1.26
CA THR A 326 -5.63 -23.14 -1.51
C THR A 326 -6.73 -22.21 -2.01
N GLY A 327 -6.52 -20.89 -1.93
CA GLY A 327 -7.52 -19.91 -2.32
C GLY A 327 -7.05 -18.46 -2.21
N GLY A 328 -7.83 -17.56 -2.81
CA GLY A 328 -7.50 -16.14 -2.88
C GLY A 328 -6.36 -15.84 -3.87
N PRO A 329 -5.74 -14.65 -3.76
CA PRO A 329 -4.82 -14.15 -4.79
C PRO A 329 -3.39 -14.71 -4.72
N ALA A 330 -3.05 -15.49 -3.69
CA ALA A 330 -1.73 -16.09 -3.57
C ALA A 330 -1.58 -17.30 -4.50
N GLN A 331 -0.48 -17.36 -5.26
CA GLN A 331 -0.22 -18.45 -6.20
C GLN A 331 0.91 -19.40 -5.77
N GLY A 332 1.70 -19.02 -4.75
CA GLY A 332 2.84 -19.82 -4.28
C GLY A 332 2.68 -20.26 -2.83
N PRO A 333 3.30 -21.39 -2.42
CA PRO A 333 3.23 -21.90 -1.07
C PRO A 333 3.99 -21.01 -0.08
N LEU A 334 3.58 -21.04 1.19
CA LEU A 334 4.38 -20.52 2.29
C LEU A 334 5.63 -21.39 2.46
N ALA A 335 6.78 -20.76 2.68
CA ALA A 335 8.03 -21.49 2.92
C ALA A 335 7.91 -22.37 4.17
N LYS A 336 8.31 -23.64 4.10
CA LYS A 336 8.30 -24.54 5.26
C LYS A 336 9.41 -24.18 6.24
N ARG A 337 9.14 -24.36 7.53
CA ARG A 337 10.07 -24.09 8.63
C ARG A 337 10.25 -25.34 9.48
N GLY A 338 11.44 -25.48 10.05
CA GLY A 338 11.73 -26.59 10.96
C GLY A 338 11.20 -26.30 12.36
N VAL A 339 10.45 -27.24 12.92
CA VAL A 339 9.98 -27.20 14.31
C VAL A 339 10.10 -28.58 14.93
N LEU A 340 10.44 -28.64 16.22
CA LEU A 340 10.49 -29.89 16.97
C LEU A 340 9.89 -29.70 18.36
N GLU A 341 9.31 -30.77 18.89
CA GLU A 341 8.89 -30.84 20.29
C GLU A 341 9.75 -31.84 21.04
N GLN A 342 10.41 -31.38 22.11
CA GLN A 342 11.27 -32.21 22.92
C GLN A 342 11.28 -31.72 24.37
N GLY A 343 11.25 -32.64 25.33
CA GLY A 343 11.28 -32.29 26.76
C GLY A 343 10.14 -31.35 27.18
N GLY A 344 8.95 -31.52 26.59
CA GLY A 344 7.77 -30.67 26.86
C GLY A 344 7.89 -29.23 26.37
N SER A 345 8.85 -28.93 25.48
CA SER A 345 9.04 -27.61 24.88
C SER A 345 9.07 -27.69 23.35
N ILE A 346 8.62 -26.63 22.70
CA ILE A 346 8.69 -26.45 21.24
C ILE A 346 9.95 -25.63 20.93
N TYR A 347 10.69 -26.05 19.91
CA TYR A 347 11.85 -25.34 19.39
C TYR A 347 11.68 -25.07 17.89
N ALA A 348 12.04 -23.86 17.48
CA ALA A 348 12.23 -23.50 16.08
C ALA A 348 13.65 -23.86 15.64
N ILE A 349 13.78 -24.40 14.44
CA ILE A 349 15.05 -24.63 13.78
C ILE A 349 15.28 -23.45 12.82
N PRO A 350 16.41 -22.72 12.92
CA PRO A 350 16.73 -21.62 12.01
C PRO A 350 16.66 -22.09 10.55
N SER A 351 16.06 -21.28 9.68
CA SER A 351 15.93 -21.60 8.26
C SER A 351 17.24 -21.50 7.48
#